data_AF-A0A9D4K617-F1
#
_entry.id   AF-A0A9D4K617-F1
#
_cell.length_a   1.000
_cell.length_b   1.000
_cell.length_c   1.000
_cell.angle_alpha   90.00
_cell.angle_beta   90.00
_cell.angle_gamma   90.00
#
_symmetry.space_group_name_H-M   'P 1'
#
loop_
_entity.id
_entity.type
_entity.pdbx_description
1 polymer ?
#
loop_
_entity_poly.entity_id
_entity_poly.type
_entity_poly.pdbx_seq_one_letter_code
_entity_poly.pdbx_strand_id
1 'polypeptide(L)'
;MNTEVRYAITDIRSPSRSMRNNLLFFGIPEVRDSENREQDSDCVDNVLHHIVTKMEVYGAKETIKMNRAHIIGKYSQHKTRPLVAKVAHFPNRERVRLNHKKLQ
;
A
#
# COMPACT_ATOMS: atom_id res chain seq x y z
N MET A 1 -26.98 -4.62 -36.39
CA MET A 1 -27.43 -4.13 -35.07
C MET A 1 -26.48 -4.70 -34.03
N ASN A 2 -25.42 -3.97 -33.70
CA ASN A 2 -24.51 -4.36 -32.62
C ASN A 2 -24.91 -3.54 -31.40
N THR A 3 -25.51 -4.22 -30.44
CA THR A 3 -25.90 -3.68 -29.15
C THR A 3 -24.64 -3.21 -28.44
N GLU A 4 -24.47 -1.90 -28.31
CA GLU A 4 -23.47 -1.32 -27.42
C GLU A 4 -23.70 -1.91 -26.03
N VAL A 5 -22.84 -2.81 -25.59
CA VAL A 5 -22.71 -3.12 -24.18
C VAL A 5 -22.05 -1.89 -23.57
N ARG A 6 -22.87 -0.88 -23.29
CA ARG A 6 -22.55 0.15 -22.32
C ARG A 6 -22.35 -0.61 -21.02
N TYR A 7 -21.10 -0.89 -20.71
CA TYR A 7 -20.69 -1.21 -19.35
C TYR A 7 -21.07 0.01 -18.53
N ALA A 8 -22.31 0.02 -18.06
CA ALA A 8 -22.72 0.80 -16.92
C ALA A 8 -21.78 0.32 -15.82
N ILE A 9 -20.69 1.07 -15.63
CA ILE A 9 -19.78 0.90 -14.51
C ILE A 9 -20.69 0.98 -13.29
N THR A 10 -21.08 -0.20 -12.80
CA THR A 10 -21.73 -0.32 -11.52
C THR A 10 -20.61 0.01 -10.57
N ASP A 11 -20.51 1.28 -10.24
CA ASP A 11 -19.55 1.85 -9.33
C ASP A 11 -19.83 1.24 -7.96
N ILE A 12 -19.30 0.04 -7.70
CA ILE A 12 -19.22 -0.52 -6.37
C ILE A 12 -18.07 0.19 -5.64
N ARG A 13 -18.13 1.54 -5.60
CA ARG A 13 -17.54 2.35 -4.54
C ARG A 13 -18.39 2.13 -3.29
N SER A 14 -18.31 0.93 -2.74
CA SER A 14 -18.65 0.71 -1.34
C SER A 14 -17.36 0.63 -0.53
N PRO A 15 -17.20 1.48 0.49
CA PRO A 15 -16.10 1.47 1.44
C PRO A 15 -16.26 0.24 2.34
N SER A 16 -16.02 -0.96 1.81
CA SER A 16 -16.11 -2.18 2.60
C SER A 16 -15.22 -2.02 3.84
N ARG A 17 -15.77 -2.22 5.04
CA ARG A 17 -15.02 -2.14 6.32
C ARG A 17 -13.68 -2.88 6.24
N SER A 18 -13.63 -3.93 5.43
CA SER A 18 -12.45 -4.75 5.14
C SER A 18 -11.31 -4.00 4.44
N MET A 19 -11.62 -3.10 3.50
CA MET A 19 -10.65 -2.34 2.69
C MET A 19 -10.32 -0.96 3.28
N ARG A 20 -11.12 -0.48 4.23
CA ARG A 20 -10.97 0.84 4.87
C ARG A 20 -9.58 1.08 5.45
N ASN A 21 -8.95 0.04 5.97
CA ASN A 21 -7.62 0.14 6.59
C ASN A 21 -6.47 -0.12 5.64
N ASN A 22 -6.74 -0.36 4.35
CA ASN A 22 -5.69 -0.56 3.37
C ASN A 22 -5.14 0.80 2.90
N LEU A 23 -3.82 0.83 2.71
CA LEU A 23 -3.08 1.92 2.08
C LEU A 23 -2.26 1.33 0.93
N LEU A 24 -2.19 2.08 -0.17
CA LEU A 24 -1.35 1.77 -1.31
C LEU A 24 -0.14 2.70 -1.27
N PHE A 25 1.04 2.10 -1.37
CA PHE A 25 2.31 2.79 -1.46
C PHE A 25 2.88 2.59 -2.86
N PHE A 26 3.42 3.66 -3.43
CA PHE A 26 4.03 3.66 -4.75
C PHE A 26 5.46 4.18 -4.62
N GLY A 27 6.37 3.67 -5.46
CA GLY A 27 7.76 4.14 -5.47
C GLY A 27 8.63 3.65 -4.32
N ILE A 28 8.18 2.66 -3.52
CA ILE A 28 9.05 1.97 -2.56
C ILE A 28 9.92 0.98 -3.35
N PRO A 29 11.26 1.04 -3.25
CA PRO A 29 12.14 0.09 -3.90
C PRO A 29 11.88 -1.34 -3.41
N GLU A 30 11.81 -2.28 -4.33
CA GLU A 30 11.72 -3.71 -3.99
C GLU A 30 13.13 -4.20 -3.63
N VAL A 31 13.36 -4.53 -2.36
CA VAL A 31 14.61 -5.20 -1.96
C VAL A 31 14.50 -6.64 -2.40
N ARG A 32 15.41 -7.08 -3.27
CA ARG A 32 15.47 -8.46 -3.76
C ARG A 32 16.78 -9.08 -3.32
N ASP A 33 16.70 -10.20 -2.63
CA ASP A 33 17.82 -11.12 -2.56
C ASP A 33 17.98 -11.76 -3.94
N SER A 34 19.21 -11.75 -4.45
CA SER A 34 19.58 -12.20 -5.80
C SER A 34 19.22 -13.66 -6.11
N GLU A 35 18.89 -14.44 -5.08
CA GLU A 35 18.65 -15.89 -5.19
C GLU A 35 17.17 -16.27 -5.07
N ASN A 36 16.38 -15.57 -4.24
CA ASN A 36 14.95 -15.86 -4.07
C ASN A 36 14.09 -14.71 -4.62
N ARG A 37 13.70 -14.87 -5.89
CA ARG A 37 12.83 -13.93 -6.63
C ARG A 37 11.41 -13.81 -6.05
N GLU A 38 11.04 -14.67 -5.12
CA GLU A 38 9.71 -14.78 -4.50
C GLU A 38 9.70 -14.42 -3.01
N GLN A 39 10.86 -14.16 -2.40
CA GLN A 39 10.88 -13.73 -1.01
C GLN A 39 10.41 -12.27 -0.97
N ASP A 40 9.17 -12.06 -0.54
CA ASP A 40 8.71 -10.76 -0.08
C ASP A 40 9.65 -10.35 1.07
N SER A 41 10.71 -9.61 0.77
CA SER A 41 11.50 -8.87 1.77
C SER A 41 10.52 -8.17 2.71
N ASP A 42 10.79 -8.13 4.03
CA ASP A 42 9.85 -7.68 5.07
C ASP A 42 9.09 -6.39 4.68
N CYS A 43 7.95 -6.59 4.01
CA CYS A 43 7.22 -5.50 3.36
C CYS A 43 6.66 -4.55 4.42
N VAL A 44 6.40 -5.09 5.61
CA VAL A 44 6.00 -4.33 6.79
C VAL A 44 7.08 -3.34 7.19
N ASP A 45 8.33 -3.78 7.31
CA ASP A 45 9.45 -2.92 7.70
C ASP A 45 9.75 -1.86 6.66
N ASN A 46 9.69 -2.20 5.37
CA ASN A 46 9.87 -1.23 4.29
C ASN A 46 8.80 -0.13 4.33
N VAL A 47 7.53 -0.50 4.56
CA VAL A 47 6.46 0.50 4.70
C VAL A 47 6.62 1.32 5.96
N LEU A 48 6.93 0.72 7.11
CA LEU A 48 7.15 1.46 8.36
C LEU A 48 8.34 2.41 8.24
N HIS A 49 9.43 1.97 7.64
CA HIS A 49 10.59 2.81 7.36
C HIS A 49 10.22 4.00 6.47
N HIS A 50 9.45 3.77 5.41
CA HIS A 50 8.96 4.84 4.53
C HIS A 50 8.05 5.82 5.28
N ILE A 51 7.13 5.33 6.11
CA ILE A 51 6.24 6.15 6.93
C ILE A 51 7.04 7.03 7.92
N VAL A 52 8.08 6.49 8.56
CA VAL A 52 8.92 7.25 9.49
C VAL A 52 9.77 8.28 8.76
N THR A 53 10.48 7.86 7.71
CA THR A 53 11.53 8.69 7.08
C THR A 53 11.00 9.67 6.06
N LYS A 54 9.98 9.29 5.26
CA LYS A 54 9.43 10.11 4.19
C LYS A 54 8.18 10.85 4.62
N MET A 55 7.32 10.22 5.43
CA MET A 55 6.08 10.85 5.89
C MET A 55 6.22 11.53 7.26
N GLU A 56 7.40 11.47 7.87
CA GLU A 56 7.73 12.08 9.18
C GLU A 56 6.77 11.68 10.30
N VAL A 57 6.21 10.47 10.24
CA VAL A 57 5.37 9.94 11.31
C VAL A 57 6.29 9.27 12.33
N TYR A 58 6.94 10.09 13.15
CA TYR A 58 7.83 9.60 14.20
C TYR A 58 7.07 8.70 15.20
N GLY A 59 7.75 7.66 15.69
CA GLY A 59 7.18 6.63 16.55
C GLY A 59 6.24 5.65 15.83
N ALA A 60 6.19 5.67 14.49
CA ALA A 60 5.29 4.77 13.74
C ALA A 60 5.64 3.29 13.89
N LYS A 61 6.92 2.94 14.05
CA LYS A 61 7.35 1.55 14.24
C LYS A 61 6.74 0.93 15.49
N GLU A 62 6.58 1.71 16.54
CA GLU A 62 6.08 1.28 17.85
C GLU A 62 4.54 1.43 17.93
N THR A 63 3.99 2.45 17.27
CA THR A 63 2.57 2.82 17.41
C THR A 63 1.66 2.26 16.32
N ILE A 64 2.20 1.91 15.14
CA ILE A 64 1.41 1.43 14.00
C ILE A 64 1.58 -0.08 13.83
N LYS A 65 0.57 -0.83 14.28
CA LYS A 65 0.45 -2.27 14.02
C LYS A 65 -0.06 -2.49 12.59
N MET A 66 0.65 -3.33 11.83
CA MET A 66 0.20 -3.79 10.51
C MET A 66 -0.29 -5.23 10.59
N ASN A 67 -1.39 -5.52 9.88
CA ASN A 67 -1.92 -6.88 9.75
C ASN A 67 -1.25 -7.65 8.61
N ARG A 68 -0.91 -6.95 7.53
CA ARG A 68 -0.24 -7.50 6.35
C ARG A 68 0.34 -6.38 5.50
N ALA A 69 1.41 -6.67 4.80
CA ALA A 69 1.98 -5.84 3.74
C ALA A 69 2.49 -6.77 2.65
N HIS A 70 2.14 -6.51 1.38
CA HIS A 70 2.63 -7.29 0.24
C HIS A 70 2.62 -6.44 -1.02
N ILE A 71 3.46 -6.82 -1.97
CA ILE A 71 3.52 -6.18 -3.28
C ILE A 71 2.40 -6.72 -4.17
N ILE A 72 1.79 -5.85 -4.97
CA ILE A 72 0.70 -6.24 -5.89
C ILE A 72 1.10 -6.01 -7.34
N GLY A 73 0.55 -6.85 -8.23
CA GLY A 73 0.74 -6.74 -9.66
C GLY A 73 1.93 -7.52 -10.22
N LYS A 74 1.94 -7.64 -11.54
CA LYS A 74 2.97 -8.36 -12.29
C LYS A 74 4.29 -7.58 -12.24
N TYR A 75 5.38 -8.32 -12.06
CA TYR A 75 6.71 -7.74 -12.11
C TYR A 75 7.01 -7.09 -13.46
N SER A 76 7.71 -5.95 -13.41
CA SER A 76 8.30 -5.27 -14.56
C SER A 76 9.66 -4.70 -14.17
N GLN A 77 10.68 -4.93 -15.00
CA GLN A 77 12.06 -4.50 -14.70
C GLN A 77 12.23 -2.99 -14.56
N HIS A 78 11.35 -2.20 -15.17
CA HIS A 78 11.46 -0.74 -15.21
C HIS A 78 10.43 -0.02 -14.34
N LYS A 79 9.67 -0.76 -13.53
CA LYS A 79 8.58 -0.18 -12.73
C LYS A 79 8.56 -0.76 -11.32
N THR A 80 8.61 0.12 -10.33
CA THR A 80 8.32 -0.24 -8.94
C THR A 80 6.85 -0.60 -8.82
N ARG A 81 6.56 -1.78 -8.27
CA ARG A 81 5.19 -2.22 -8.07
C ARG A 81 4.56 -1.50 -6.88
N PRO A 82 3.22 -1.33 -6.88
CA PRO A 82 2.54 -0.87 -5.69
C PRO A 82 2.66 -1.89 -4.57
N LEU A 83 2.76 -1.39 -3.34
CA LEU A 83 2.70 -2.19 -2.13
C LEU A 83 1.40 -1.87 -1.40
N VAL A 84 0.62 -2.90 -1.07
CA VAL A 84 -0.59 -2.75 -0.27
C VAL A 84 -0.31 -3.15 1.18
N ALA A 85 -0.58 -2.25 2.11
CA ALA A 85 -0.47 -2.51 3.54
C ALA A 85 -1.81 -2.33 4.23
N LYS A 86 -2.17 -3.25 5.11
CA LYS A 86 -3.38 -3.18 5.95
C LYS A 86 -3.00 -2.80 7.37
N VAL A 87 -3.38 -1.61 7.79
CA VAL A 87 -3.18 -1.14 9.16
C VAL A 87 -4.19 -1.83 10.09
N ALA A 88 -3.78 -2.22 11.29
CA ALA A 88 -4.68 -2.85 12.26
C ALA A 88 -5.81 -1.90 12.68
N HIS A 89 -5.47 -0.63 12.90
CA HIS A 89 -6.37 0.38 13.46
C HIS A 89 -6.62 1.54 12.49
N PHE A 90 -7.90 1.90 12.33
CA PHE A 90 -8.31 2.99 11.44
C PHE A 90 -7.71 4.36 11.80
N PRO A 91 -7.61 4.78 13.08
CA PRO A 91 -6.97 6.05 13.43
C PRO A 91 -5.52 6.14 12.97
N ASN A 92 -4.75 5.04 13.08
CA ASN A 92 -3.38 4.99 12.59
C ASN A 92 -3.31 5.11 11.07
N ARG A 93 -4.23 4.47 10.35
CA ARG A 93 -4.36 4.62 8.90
C ARG A 93 -4.61 6.08 8.51
N GLU A 94 -5.52 6.75 9.20
CA GLU A 94 -5.79 8.18 8.94
C GLU A 94 -4.61 9.07 9.29
N ARG A 95 -3.91 8.81 10.39
CA ARG A 95 -2.67 9.52 10.74
C ARG A 95 -1.65 9.43 9.61
N VAL A 96 -1.42 8.23 9.05
CA VAL A 96 -0.53 8.06 7.90
C VAL A 96 -1.06 8.81 6.69
N ARG A 97 -2.35 8.65 6.34
CA ARG A 97 -2.97 9.31 5.18
C ARG A 97 -2.86 10.84 5.25
N LEU A 98 -3.05 11.44 6.41
CA LEU A 98 -2.98 12.90 6.58
C LEU A 98 -1.55 13.42 6.44
N ASN A 99 -0.55 12.67 6.91
CA ASN A 99 0.85 13.06 6.81
C ASN A 99 1.43 12.87 5.40
N HIS A 100 0.79 12.09 4.53
CA HIS A 100 1.19 11.99 3.11
C HIS A 100 1.20 13.34 2.38
N LYS A 101 0.37 14.31 2.79
CA LYS A 101 0.35 15.64 2.18
C LYS A 101 1.67 16.40 2.29
N LYS A 102 2.58 15.98 3.18
CA LYS A 102 3.93 16.55 3.31
C LYS A 102 4.88 16.14 2.18
N LEU A 103 4.49 15.16 1.36
CA LEU A 103 5.25 14.66 0.22
C LEU A 103 4.83 15.31 -1.12
N GLN A 104 3.89 16.26 -1.10
CA GLN A 104 3.45 17.06 -2.26
C GLN A 104 4.09 18.44 -2.19
#